data_AF-A0A7W9ESL8-F1
#
_entry.id   AF-A0A7W9ESL8-F1
#
_cell.length_a   1.000
_cell.length_b   1.000
_cell.length_c   1.000
_cell.angle_alpha   90.00
_cell.angle_beta   90.00
_cell.angle_gamma   90.00
#
_symmetry.space_group_name_H-M   'P 1'
#
loop_
_entity.id
_entity.type
_entity.pdbx_description
1 polymer ?
#
loop_
_entity_poly.entity_id
_entity_poly.type
_entity_poly.pdbx_seq_one_letter_code
_entity_poly.pdbx_strand_id
1 'polypeptide(L)'
;MIVYAVTVFAIAALGGLFLAAHVLRDKFAPWTVSLLHAGLGALGLVLLIVALAQGAGSQPVVVGFGILAIAALGGFFLASFHVRKRLPPKGIVVVHAGAAVTGFLTILSQVL
;
A
#
# COMPACT_ATOMS: atom_id res chain seq x y z
N MET A 1 4.91 -2.56 -17.42
CA MET A 1 4.17 -1.84 -16.37
C MET A 1 4.12 -2.62 -15.06
N ILE A 2 3.80 -3.92 -15.06
CA ILE A 2 3.74 -4.74 -13.83
C ILE A 2 5.06 -4.77 -13.05
N VAL A 3 6.21 -5.00 -13.69
CA VAL A 3 7.52 -4.98 -13.00
C VAL A 3 7.79 -3.64 -12.31
N TYR A 4 7.52 -2.51 -13.00
CA TYR A 4 7.65 -1.18 -12.38
C TYR A 4 6.72 -1.00 -11.18
N ALA A 5 5.46 -1.44 -11.29
CA ALA A 5 4.51 -1.39 -10.18
C ALA A 5 5.01 -2.22 -8.99
N VAL A 6 5.51 -3.44 -9.22
CA VAL A 6 6.10 -4.30 -8.19
C VAL A 6 7.27 -3.62 -7.49
N THR A 7 8.21 -3.03 -8.23
CA THR A 7 9.34 -2.30 -7.64
C THR A 7 8.87 -1.13 -6.78
N VAL A 8 7.93 -0.33 -7.28
CA VAL A 8 7.37 0.81 -6.53
C VAL A 8 6.64 0.35 -5.27
N PHE A 9 5.82 -0.71 -5.36
CA PHE A 9 5.13 -1.26 -4.21
C PHE A 9 6.07 -1.90 -3.19
N ALA A 10 7.18 -2.51 -3.61
CA ALA A 10 8.18 -3.03 -2.69
C ALA A 10 8.78 -1.91 -1.84
N ILE A 11 9.14 -0.78 -2.45
CA ILE A 11 9.64 0.40 -1.73
C ILE A 11 8.54 0.98 -0.83
N ALA A 12 7.30 1.07 -1.32
CA ALA A 12 6.17 1.53 -0.52
C ALA A 12 5.94 0.61 0.70
N ALA A 13 6.00 -0.72 0.54
CA ALA A 13 5.80 -1.69 1.61
C ALA A 13 6.86 -1.56 2.70
N LEU A 14 8.12 -1.32 2.34
CA LEU A 14 9.19 -1.04 3.32
C LEU A 14 8.89 0.23 4.13
N GLY A 15 8.44 1.31 3.47
CA GLY A 15 7.98 2.52 4.15
C GLY A 15 6.78 2.25 5.07
N GLY A 16 5.82 1.45 4.60
CA GLY A 16 4.64 1.04 5.38
C GLY A 16 4.99 0.25 6.63
N LEU A 17 5.94 -0.68 6.54
CA LEU A 17 6.44 -1.45 7.68
C LEU A 17 7.14 -0.55 8.71
N PHE A 18 7.95 0.40 8.24
CA PHE A 18 8.58 1.41 9.11
C PHE A 18 7.54 2.26 9.86
N LEU A 19 6.48 2.71 9.16
CA LEU A 19 5.39 3.49 9.76
C LEU A 19 4.58 2.65 10.75
N ALA A 20 4.23 1.41 10.40
CA ALA A 20 3.51 0.49 11.27
C ALA A 20 4.30 0.23 12.57
N ALA A 21 5.62 0.05 12.46
CA ALA A 21 6.50 -0.17 13.59
C ALA A 21 6.55 1.03 14.58
N HIS A 22 6.26 2.25 14.12
CA HIS A 22 6.08 3.41 15.00
C HIS A 22 4.74 3.35 15.73
N VAL A 23 3.64 3.17 14.98
CA VAL A 23 2.29 3.17 15.54
C VAL A 23 2.09 2.03 16.55
N LEU A 24 2.66 0.85 16.28
CA LEU A 24 2.58 -0.29 17.19
C LEU A 24 3.31 -0.04 18.52
N ARG A 25 4.29 0.87 18.54
CA ARG A 25 5.02 1.32 19.73
C ARG A 25 4.45 2.62 20.33
N ASP A 26 3.22 2.97 19.97
CA ASP A 26 2.52 4.18 20.45
C ASP A 26 3.26 5.48 20.10
N LYS A 27 4.04 5.47 19.01
CA LYS A 27 4.72 6.65 18.47
C LYS A 27 3.98 7.17 17.24
N PHE A 28 3.96 8.48 17.08
CA PHE A 28 3.52 9.10 15.82
C PHE A 28 4.44 8.67 14.69
N ALA A 29 3.84 8.25 13.58
CA ALA A 29 4.58 7.89 12.38
C ALA A 29 5.20 9.16 11.75
N PRO A 30 6.44 9.16 11.24
CA PRO A 30 7.02 10.35 10.64
C PRO A 30 6.24 10.79 9.40
N TRP A 31 5.77 12.05 9.39
CA TRP A 31 4.86 12.55 8.34
C TRP A 31 5.45 12.47 6.94
N THR A 32 6.73 12.81 6.77
CA THR A 32 7.43 12.72 5.49
C THR A 32 7.41 11.30 4.92
N VAL A 33 7.66 10.30 5.77
CA VAL A 33 7.63 8.89 5.35
C VAL A 33 6.20 8.44 5.05
N SER A 34 5.21 8.95 5.79
CA SER A 34 3.79 8.70 5.50
C SER A 34 3.37 9.23 4.13
N LEU A 35 3.83 10.44 3.78
CA LEU A 35 3.53 11.05 2.48
C LEU A 35 4.23 10.29 1.34
N LEU A 36 5.50 9.92 1.53
CA LEU A 36 6.24 9.10 0.57
C LEU A 36 5.59 7.73 0.37
N HIS A 37 5.22 7.05 1.45
CA HIS A 37 4.52 5.77 1.39
C HIS A 37 3.21 5.87 0.61
N ALA A 38 2.38 6.87 0.93
CA ALA A 38 1.11 7.10 0.24
C ALA A 38 1.31 7.45 -1.24
N GLY A 39 2.28 8.32 -1.55
CA GLY A 39 2.61 8.72 -2.92
C GLY A 39 3.12 7.55 -3.77
N LEU A 40 4.02 6.73 -3.22
CA LEU A 40 4.50 5.52 -3.89
C LEU A 40 3.39 4.49 -4.07
N GLY A 41 2.53 4.29 -3.06
CA GLY A 41 1.36 3.42 -3.18
C GLY A 41 0.39 3.88 -4.28
N ALA A 42 0.10 5.19 -4.34
CA ALA A 42 -0.72 5.78 -5.39
C ALA A 42 -0.08 5.63 -6.79
N LEU A 43 1.23 5.88 -6.91
CA LEU A 43 1.96 5.67 -8.16
C LEU A 43 1.90 4.20 -8.61
N GLY A 44 2.09 3.24 -7.70
CA GLY A 44 1.94 1.82 -7.98
C GLY A 44 0.55 1.47 -8.51
N LEU A 45 -0.51 2.02 -7.91
CA LEU A 45 -1.89 1.82 -8.38
C LEU A 45 -2.10 2.41 -9.78
N VAL A 46 -1.57 3.61 -10.07
CA VAL A 46 -1.62 4.21 -11.41
C VAL A 46 -0.92 3.31 -12.44
N LEU A 47 0.27 2.76 -12.10
CA LEU A 47 0.98 1.85 -12.99
C LEU A 47 0.19 0.56 -13.26
N LEU A 48 -0.53 0.02 -12.27
CA LEU A 48 -1.42 -1.12 -12.47
C LEU A 48 -2.64 -0.77 -13.33
N ILE A 49 -3.26 0.40 -13.14
CA ILE A 49 -4.36 0.87 -13.99
C ILE A 49 -3.91 0.98 -15.44
N VAL A 50 -2.74 1.57 -15.70
CA VAL A 50 -2.17 1.65 -17.04
C VAL A 50 -1.88 0.26 -17.61
N ALA A 51 -1.34 -0.67 -16.82
CA ALA A 51 -1.12 -2.04 -17.25
C ALA A 51 -2.42 -2.76 -17.66
N LEU A 52 -3.47 -2.61 -16.86
CA LEU A 52 -4.79 -3.19 -17.12
C LEU A 52 -5.43 -2.59 -18.39
N ALA A 53 -5.33 -1.26 -18.56
CA ALA A 53 -5.81 -0.57 -19.75
C ALA A 53 -5.07 -1.00 -21.04
N GLN A 54 -3.82 -1.47 -20.91
CA GLN A 54 -3.02 -2.03 -22.01
C GLN A 54 -3.29 -3.53 -22.26
N GLY A 55 -4.23 -4.15 -21.55
CA GLY A 55 -4.60 -5.55 -21.73
C GLY A 55 -3.84 -6.56 -20.86
N ALA A 56 -3.02 -6.12 -19.90
CA ALA A 56 -2.25 -7.00 -19.01
C ALA A 56 -3.10 -7.59 -17.84
N GLY A 57 -4.38 -7.88 -18.08
CA GLY A 57 -5.37 -8.24 -17.07
C GLY A 57 -5.44 -9.72 -16.71
N SER A 58 -4.33 -10.34 -16.30
CA SER A 58 -4.40 -11.69 -15.74
C SER A 58 -5.22 -11.69 -14.44
N GLN A 59 -5.88 -12.82 -14.12
CA GLN A 59 -6.72 -12.93 -12.92
C GLN A 59 -5.98 -12.51 -11.63
N PRO A 60 -4.71 -12.91 -11.39
CA PRO A 60 -3.97 -12.45 -10.21
C PRO A 60 -3.71 -10.93 -10.22
N VAL A 61 -3.46 -10.32 -11.39
CA VAL A 61 -3.27 -8.87 -11.48
C VAL A 61 -4.54 -8.12 -11.07
N VAL A 62 -5.70 -8.55 -11.56
CA VAL A 62 -7.00 -7.94 -11.22
C VAL A 62 -7.32 -8.11 -9.72
N VAL A 63 -7.11 -9.31 -9.18
CA VAL A 63 -7.35 -9.59 -7.75
C VAL A 63 -6.41 -8.78 -6.87
N GLY A 64 -5.10 -8.79 -7.16
CA GLY A 64 -4.11 -8.03 -6.40
C GLY A 64 -4.37 -6.53 -6.46
N PHE A 65 -4.76 -5.99 -7.62
CA PHE A 65 -5.17 -4.59 -7.76
C PHE A 65 -6.38 -4.27 -6.86
N GLY A 66 -7.42 -5.11 -6.87
CA GLY A 66 -8.59 -4.93 -6.00
C GLY A 66 -8.24 -4.90 -4.51
N ILE A 67 -7.39 -5.82 -4.07
CA ILE A 67 -6.90 -5.86 -2.68
C ILE A 67 -6.10 -4.60 -2.34
N LEU A 68 -5.18 -4.18 -3.22
CA LEU A 68 -4.37 -2.98 -3.02
C LEU A 68 -5.20 -1.70 -3.02
N ALA A 69 -6.26 -1.62 -3.83
CA ALA A 69 -7.19 -0.51 -3.83
C ALA A 69 -7.95 -0.41 -2.49
N ILE A 70 -8.45 -1.53 -1.97
CA ILE A 70 -9.07 -1.59 -0.64
C ILE A 70 -8.07 -1.19 0.46
N ALA A 71 -6.84 -1.70 0.38
CA ALA A 71 -5.78 -1.33 1.31
C ALA A 71 -5.51 0.19 1.26
N ALA A 72 -5.42 0.80 0.07
CA ALA A 72 -5.22 2.24 -0.08
C ALA A 72 -6.34 3.07 0.58
N LEU A 73 -7.60 2.65 0.46
CA LEU A 73 -8.72 3.28 1.19
C LEU A 73 -8.52 3.20 2.71
N GLY A 74 -8.09 2.04 3.22
CA GLY A 74 -7.68 1.90 4.62
C GLY A 74 -6.52 2.84 5.00
N GLY A 75 -5.56 3.05 4.10
CA GLY A 75 -4.46 4.00 4.26
C GLY A 75 -4.93 5.44 4.39
N PHE A 76 -5.88 5.89 3.55
CA PHE A 76 -6.49 7.22 3.67
C PHE A 76 -7.25 7.38 5.00
N PHE A 77 -7.96 6.35 5.44
CA PHE A 77 -8.58 6.35 6.76
C PHE A 77 -7.54 6.53 7.87
N LEU A 78 -6.42 5.80 7.83
CA LEU A 78 -5.31 5.96 8.81
C LEU A 78 -4.67 7.35 8.74
N ALA A 79 -4.49 7.91 7.54
CA ALA A 79 -3.95 9.25 7.33
C ALA A 79 -4.83 10.33 7.98
N SER A 80 -6.15 10.13 8.05
CA SER A 80 -7.05 11.05 8.76
C SER A 80 -6.74 11.19 10.26
N PHE A 81 -6.21 10.14 10.90
CA PHE A 81 -5.77 10.23 12.31
C PHE A 81 -4.49 11.05 12.42
N HIS A 82 -3.59 10.88 11.45
CA HIS A 82 -2.34 11.62 11.38
C HIS A 82 -2.58 13.13 11.28
N VAL A 83 -3.48 13.56 10.37
CA VAL A 83 -3.89 14.97 10.22
C VAL A 83 -4.55 15.52 11.49
N ARG A 84 -5.32 14.69 12.20
CA ARG A 84 -5.95 15.04 13.48
C ARG A 84 -5.02 14.94 14.69
N LYS A 85 -3.72 14.67 14.48
CA LYS A 85 -2.71 14.48 15.54
C LYS A 85 -3.12 13.42 16.57
N ARG A 86 -3.78 12.34 16.13
CA ARG A 86 -4.16 11.18 16.95
C ARG A 86 -3.41 9.94 16.49
N LEU A 87 -3.15 9.03 17.43
CA LEU A 87 -2.63 7.71 17.09
C LEU A 87 -3.73 6.90 16.37
N PRO A 88 -3.41 6.25 15.23
CA PRO A 88 -4.37 5.40 14.55
C PRO A 88 -4.66 4.12 15.35
N PRO A 89 -5.85 3.51 15.21
CA PRO A 89 -6.15 2.23 15.84
C PRO A 89 -5.23 1.12 15.32
N LYS A 90 -4.49 0.47 16.23
CA LYS A 90 -3.48 -0.57 15.88
C LYS A 90 -4.08 -1.72 15.07
N GLY A 91 -5.32 -2.14 15.37
CA GLY A 91 -6.01 -3.20 14.61
C GLY A 91 -6.18 -2.83 13.13
N ILE A 92 -6.48 -1.58 12.82
CA ILE A 92 -6.66 -1.11 11.44
C ILE A 92 -5.31 -1.01 10.72
N VAL A 93 -4.24 -0.63 11.43
CA VAL A 93 -2.87 -0.68 10.87
C VAL A 93 -2.49 -2.09 10.45
N VAL A 94 -2.77 -3.10 11.29
CA VAL A 94 -2.47 -4.51 10.98
C VAL A 94 -3.31 -5.00 9.79
N VAL A 95 -4.62 -4.69 9.76
CA VAL A 95 -5.49 -5.06 8.63
C VAL A 95 -5.03 -4.40 7.33
N HIS A 96 -4.71 -3.10 7.37
CA HIS A 96 -4.18 -2.36 6.22
C HIS A 96 -2.86 -2.96 5.71
N ALA A 97 -1.90 -3.16 6.61
CA ALA A 97 -0.60 -3.74 6.26
C ALA A 97 -0.73 -5.17 5.71
N GLY A 98 -1.57 -6.00 6.34
CA GLY A 98 -1.86 -7.36 5.88
C GLY A 98 -2.50 -7.38 4.51
N ALA A 99 -3.52 -6.55 4.27
CA ALA A 99 -4.13 -6.42 2.95
C ALA A 99 -3.12 -5.94 1.90
N ALA A 100 -2.31 -4.92 2.21
CA ALA A 100 -1.30 -4.40 1.30
C ALA A 100 -0.25 -5.46 0.92
N VAL A 101 0.26 -6.22 1.89
CA VAL A 101 1.23 -7.31 1.65
C VAL A 101 0.60 -8.43 0.82
N THR A 102 -0.63 -8.87 1.14
CA THR A 102 -1.34 -9.90 0.36
C THR A 102 -1.57 -9.45 -1.09
N GLY A 103 -1.99 -8.20 -1.29
CA GLY A 103 -2.16 -7.64 -2.62
C GLY A 103 -0.84 -7.58 -3.38
N PHE A 104 0.22 -7.10 -2.74
CA PHE A 104 1.57 -7.05 -3.32
C PHE A 104 2.08 -8.45 -3.72
N LEU A 105 2.01 -9.44 -2.83
CA LEU A 105 2.47 -10.80 -3.10
C LEU A 105 1.67 -11.46 -4.23
N THR A 106 0.36 -11.19 -4.31
CA THR A 106 -0.48 -11.65 -5.43
C THR A 106 0.05 -11.11 -6.76
N ILE A 107 0.39 -9.82 -6.85
CA ILE A 107 0.96 -9.24 -8.09
C ILE A 107 2.38 -9.76 -8.34
N LEU A 108 3.20 -9.87 -7.28
CA LEU A 108 4.59 -10.35 -7.36
C LEU A 108 4.66 -11.76 -7.95
N SER A 109 3.67 -12.62 -7.69
CA SER A 109 3.59 -13.96 -8.27
C SER A 109 3.56 -14.00 -9.80
N GLN A 110 3.31 -12.87 -10.47
CA GLN A 110 3.22 -12.76 -11.92
C GLN A 110 4.55 -12.36 -12.57
N VAL A 111 5.59 -12.09 -11.78
CA VAL A 111 6.91 -11.66 -12.26
C VAL A 111 8.05 -12.55 -11.76
N LEU A 112 7.72 -13.59 -10.97
CA LEU A 112 8.66 -14.60 -10.46
C LEU A 112 8.53 -15.92 -11.24
#